data_AF-D3HLQ8-F1
#
_entry.id   AF-D3HLQ8-F1
#
_cell.length_a   1.000
_cell.length_b   1.000
_cell.length_c   1.000
_cell.angle_alpha   90.00
_cell.angle_beta   90.00
_cell.angle_gamma   90.00
#
_symmetry.space_group_name_H-M   'P 1'
#
loop_
_entity.id
_entity.type
_entity.pdbx_description
1 polymer ?
#
loop_
_entity_poly.entity_id
_entity_poly.type
_entity_poly.pdbx_seq_one_letter_code
_entity_poly.pdbx_strand_id
1 'polypeptide(L)'
;MVPQCNKILPKKYPLGAALLYLRGARQNLYESLSSKDKELIWIRRKELSVILNGMEGNHKGEYVKESLVTYHLKHNLEIEISLAIAMLDDASSYLSAALSLA
;
A
#
# COMPACT_ATOMS: atom_id res chain seq x y z
N MET A 1 23.49 -7.99 20.87
CA MET A 1 22.03 -7.75 20.98
C MET A 1 21.60 -6.93 19.79
N VAL A 2 20.84 -7.51 18.86
CA VAL A 2 20.29 -6.78 17.71
C VAL A 2 19.10 -5.96 18.21
N PRO A 3 18.99 -4.65 17.91
CA PRO A 3 17.83 -3.88 18.34
C PRO A 3 16.59 -4.42 17.62
N GLN A 4 15.60 -4.83 18.41
CA GLN A 4 14.27 -5.21 17.92
C GLN A 4 13.60 -3.99 17.29
N CYS A 5 13.69 -3.87 15.97
CA CYS A 5 12.87 -2.95 15.19
C CYS A 5 11.46 -3.54 15.02
N ASN A 6 10.74 -3.74 16.12
CA ASN A 6 9.36 -4.27 16.13
C ASN A 6 8.38 -3.23 16.67
N LYS A 7 8.31 -2.07 16.01
CA LYS A 7 7.16 -1.16 16.09
C LYS A 7 7.02 -0.45 14.75
N ILE A 8 6.50 -1.15 13.75
CA ILE A 8 6.31 -0.55 12.43
C ILE A 8 4.81 -0.54 12.20
N LEU A 9 4.24 0.67 12.31
CA LEU A 9 2.85 1.08 12.07
C LEU A 9 1.90 1.02 13.31
N PRO A 10 1.28 2.16 13.73
CA PRO A 10 0.21 2.17 14.73
C PRO A 10 -0.95 1.24 14.38
N LYS A 11 -1.57 0.65 15.42
CA LYS A 11 -2.69 -0.30 15.30
C LYS A 11 -3.90 0.23 14.51
N LYS A 12 -4.04 1.55 14.36
CA LYS A 12 -5.12 2.17 13.59
C LYS A 12 -4.65 3.53 13.08
N TYR A 13 -4.66 3.70 11.77
CA TYR A 13 -4.43 5.01 11.18
C TYR A 13 -5.73 5.81 11.16
N PRO A 14 -5.69 7.11 11.48
CA PRO A 14 -6.73 8.01 11.03
C PRO A 14 -6.92 7.84 9.52
N LEU A 15 -8.16 7.85 9.06
CA LEU A 15 -8.53 7.58 7.66
C LEU A 15 -7.71 8.39 6.64
N GLY A 16 -7.45 9.67 6.94
CA GLY A 16 -6.60 10.52 6.10
C GLY A 16 -5.13 10.10 6.08
N ALA A 17 -4.57 9.65 7.22
CA ALA A 17 -3.22 9.12 7.28
C ALA A 17 -3.11 7.80 6.51
N ALA A 18 -4.09 6.90 6.67
CA ALA A 18 -4.17 5.65 5.92
C ALA A 18 -4.11 5.90 4.41
N LEU A 19 -4.93 6.84 3.92
CA LEU A 19 -4.95 7.24 2.52
C LEU A 19 -3.60 7.79 2.05
N LEU A 20 -2.96 8.66 2.84
CA LEU A 20 -1.66 9.24 2.48
C LEU A 20 -0.54 8.20 2.42
N TYR A 21 -0.48 7.29 3.40
CA TYR A 21 0.51 6.21 3.41
C TYR A 21 0.33 5.27 2.22
N LEU A 22 -0.90 4.87 1.92
CA LEU A 22 -1.17 3.98 0.79
C LEU A 22 -0.82 4.64 -0.54
N ARG A 23 -1.18 5.92 -0.72
CA ARG A 23 -0.79 6.72 -1.90
C ARG A 23 0.72 6.81 -2.07
N GLY A 24 1.43 7.14 -1.00
CA GLY A 24 2.90 7.25 -1.03
C GLY A 24 3.56 5.93 -1.41
N ALA A 25 3.11 4.82 -0.81
CA ALA A 25 3.64 3.50 -1.12
C ALA A 25 3.36 3.07 -2.57
N ARG A 26 2.15 3.34 -3.09
CA ARG A 26 1.81 3.05 -4.49
C ARG A 26 2.67 3.88 -5.45
N GLN A 27 2.87 5.17 -5.15
CA GLN A 27 3.71 6.05 -5.96
C GLN A 27 5.17 5.57 -5.99
N ASN A 28 5.73 5.18 -4.85
CA ASN A 28 7.08 4.61 -4.78
C ASN A 28 7.23 3.36 -5.66
N LEU A 29 6.21 2.47 -5.67
CA LEU A 29 6.23 1.28 -6.52
C LEU A 29 6.13 1.64 -8.00
N TYR A 30 5.27 2.60 -8.36
CA TYR A 30 5.14 3.10 -9.74
C TYR A 30 6.48 3.67 -10.27
N GLU A 31 7.16 4.48 -9.47
CA GLU A 31 8.47 5.03 -9.83
C GLU A 31 9.53 3.93 -9.97
N SER A 32 9.46 2.90 -9.12
CA SER A 32 10.37 1.74 -9.19
C SER A 32 10.11 0.88 -10.43
N LEU A 33 8.86 0.70 -10.84
CA LEU A 33 8.53 0.03 -12.11
C LEU A 33 9.08 0.78 -13.32
N SER A 34 9.06 2.12 -13.26
CA SER A 34 9.63 2.97 -14.30
C SER A 34 11.15 2.88 -14.38
N SER A 35 11.83 2.67 -13.24
CA SER A 35 13.29 2.49 -13.22
C SER A 35 13.77 1.13 -13.72
N LYS A 36 12.88 0.12 -13.77
CA LYS A 36 13.17 -1.27 -14.16
C LYS A 36 14.20 -1.99 -13.27
N ASP A 37 14.48 -1.44 -12.09
CA ASP A 37 15.33 -2.08 -11.09
C ASP A 37 14.55 -3.17 -10.36
N LYS A 38 14.90 -4.44 -10.62
CA LYS A 38 14.19 -5.61 -10.10
C LYS A 38 14.20 -5.68 -8.57
N GLU A 39 15.32 -5.32 -7.94
CA GLU A 39 15.47 -5.38 -6.49
C GLU A 39 14.61 -4.28 -5.84
N LEU A 40 14.68 -3.07 -6.38
CA LEU A 40 13.87 -1.95 -5.91
C LEU A 40 12.38 -2.23 -6.07
N ILE A 41 11.95 -2.77 -7.22
CA ILE A 41 10.55 -3.18 -7.47
C ILE A 41 10.12 -4.21 -6.43
N TRP A 42 10.95 -5.21 -6.14
CA TRP A 42 10.64 -6.23 -5.13
C TRP A 42 10.45 -5.62 -3.73
N ILE A 43 11.34 -4.73 -3.32
CA ILE A 43 11.27 -4.03 -2.02
C ILE A 43 9.98 -3.20 -1.94
N ARG A 44 9.70 -2.35 -2.93
CA ARG A 44 8.51 -1.48 -2.92
C ARG A 44 7.20 -2.25 -3.03
N ARG A 45 7.18 -3.37 -3.75
CA ARG A 45 6.03 -4.27 -3.80
C ARG A 45 5.72 -4.85 -2.42
N LYS A 46 6.75 -5.28 -1.69
CA LYS A 46 6.60 -5.79 -0.31
C LYS A 46 6.10 -4.71 0.64
N GLU A 47 6.65 -3.49 0.55
CA GLU A 47 6.21 -2.34 1.34
C GLU A 47 4.72 -2.03 1.12
N LEU A 48 4.29 -1.92 -0.14
CA LEU A 48 2.89 -1.66 -0.49
C LEU A 48 1.96 -2.76 0.03
N SER A 49 2.35 -4.03 -0.10
CA SER A 49 1.56 -5.16 0.40
C SER A 49 1.39 -5.13 1.92
N VAL A 50 2.45 -4.82 2.67
CA VAL A 50 2.39 -4.68 4.13
C VAL A 50 1.42 -3.56 4.54
N ILE A 51 1.50 -2.42 3.87
CA ILE A 51 0.62 -1.27 4.16
C ILE A 51 -0.83 -1.63 3.84
N LEU A 52 -1.09 -2.22 2.67
CA LEU A 52 -2.44 -2.61 2.23
C LEU A 52 -3.10 -3.59 3.22
N ASN A 53 -2.38 -4.64 3.63
CA ASN A 53 -2.86 -5.61 4.61
C ASN A 53 -3.16 -4.96 5.97
N GLY A 54 -2.39 -3.94 6.35
CA GLY A 54 -2.65 -3.13 7.54
C GLY A 54 -3.93 -2.29 7.47
N MET A 55 -4.46 -2.01 6.27
CA MET A 55 -5.67 -1.20 6.08
C MET A 55 -6.95 -2.04 6.08
N GLU A 56 -6.94 -3.24 5.48
CA GLU A 56 -8.13 -4.12 5.44
C GLU A 56 -8.62 -4.54 6.83
N GLY A 57 -7.72 -4.66 7.82
CA GLY A 57 -8.05 -5.03 9.19
C GLY A 57 -8.66 -3.91 10.04
N ASN A 58 -8.45 -2.64 9.66
CA ASN A 58 -8.64 -1.51 10.57
C ASN A 58 -9.95 -0.72 10.36
N HIS A 59 -10.57 -0.82 9.19
CA HIS A 59 -11.73 0.01 8.84
C HIS A 59 -13.04 -0.77 8.65
N LYS A 60 -13.06 -2.10 8.82
CA LYS A 60 -14.25 -2.97 8.62
C LYS A 60 -15.38 -2.87 9.67
N GLY A 61 -15.39 -1.87 10.55
CA GLY A 61 -16.43 -1.80 11.61
C GLY A 61 -16.63 -0.44 12.26
N GLU A 62 -16.08 0.65 11.69
CA GLU A 62 -16.19 1.97 12.30
C GLU A 62 -17.42 2.75 11.81
N TYR A 63 -18.42 2.83 12.68
CA TYR A 63 -19.52 3.77 12.60
C TYR A 63 -19.04 5.19 12.98
N VAL A 64 -18.27 5.82 12.07
CA VAL A 64 -17.95 7.25 12.17
C VAL A 64 -19.17 8.03 11.70
N LYS A 65 -19.61 9.06 12.46
CA LYS A 65 -20.61 10.03 11.99
C LYS A 65 -20.22 10.51 10.59
N GLU A 66 -21.10 10.29 9.61
CA GLU A 66 -20.85 10.67 8.21
C GLU A 66 -20.91 12.18 8.05
N SER A 67 -19.75 12.82 8.23
CA SER A 67 -19.51 14.13 7.64
C SER A 67 -19.17 13.96 6.16
N LEU A 68 -19.43 14.98 5.35
CA LEU A 68 -19.03 15.01 3.93
C LEU A 68 -17.52 14.69 3.76
N VAL A 69 -16.69 15.21 4.67
CA VAL A 69 -15.24 14.95 4.68
C VAL A 69 -14.94 13.47 4.93
N THR A 70 -15.59 12.86 5.93
CA THR A 70 -15.43 11.44 6.25
C THR A 70 -15.85 10.56 5.08
N TYR A 71 -16.96 10.89 4.41
CA TYR A 71 -17.45 10.18 3.23
C TYR A 71 -16.41 10.20 2.11
N HIS A 72 -15.90 11.37 1.74
CA HIS A 72 -14.88 11.49 0.68
C HIS A 72 -13.58 10.76 1.03
N LEU A 73 -13.15 10.82 2.30
CA LEU A 73 -11.96 10.09 2.73
C LEU A 73 -12.14 8.57 2.62
N LYS A 74 -13.32 8.03 2.94
CA LYS A 74 -13.61 6.59 2.81
C LYS A 74 -13.62 6.19 1.34
N HIS A 75 -14.35 6.92 0.52
CA HIS A 75 -14.43 6.67 -0.91
C HIS A 75 -13.06 6.74 -1.59
N ASN A 76 -12.25 7.75 -1.26
CA ASN A 76 -10.89 7.87 -1.78
C ASN A 76 -9.98 6.72 -1.32
N LEU A 77 -10.15 6.23 -0.09
CA LEU A 77 -9.40 5.09 0.41
C LEU A 77 -9.77 3.80 -0.33
N GLU A 78 -11.06 3.57 -0.59
CA GLU A 78 -11.52 2.43 -1.38
C GLU A 78 -10.94 2.43 -2.80
N ILE A 79 -10.99 3.59 -3.48
CA ILE A 79 -10.35 3.75 -4.79
C ILE A 79 -8.85 3.44 -4.71
N GLU A 80 -8.16 4.00 -3.71
CA GLU A 80 -6.72 3.81 -3.56
C GLU A 80 -6.35 2.35 -3.27
N ILE A 81 -7.19 1.63 -2.50
CA ILE A 81 -7.05 0.19 -2.26
C ILE A 81 -7.12 -0.58 -3.58
N SER A 82 -8.12 -0.31 -4.43
CA SER A 82 -8.23 -0.96 -5.73
C SER A 82 -7.03 -0.66 -6.63
N LEU A 83 -6.55 0.59 -6.65
CA LEU A 83 -5.36 0.98 -7.42
C LEU A 83 -4.08 0.30 -6.90
N ALA A 84 -3.95 0.16 -5.58
CA ALA A 84 -2.81 -0.51 -4.96
C ALA A 84 -2.78 -2.00 -5.30
N ILE A 85 -3.93 -2.69 -5.28
CA ILE A 85 -4.04 -4.11 -5.66
C ILE A 85 -3.59 -4.30 -7.13
N ALA A 86 -4.14 -3.50 -8.05
CA ALA A 86 -3.76 -3.57 -9.46
C ALA A 86 -2.24 -3.36 -9.67
N MET A 87 -1.64 -2.39 -8.96
CA MET A 87 -0.20 -2.14 -9.02
C MET A 87 0.65 -3.30 -8.48
N LEU A 88 0.15 -4.02 -7.45
CA LEU A 88 0.82 -5.23 -6.95
C LEU A 88 0.81 -6.36 -7.97
N ASP A 89 -0.28 -6.51 -8.72
CA ASP A 89 -0.41 -7.50 -9.79
C ASP A 89 0.51 -7.17 -10.97
N ASP A 90 0.57 -5.90 -11.38
CA ASP A 90 1.49 -5.41 -12.42
C ASP A 90 2.95 -5.68 -12.04
N ALA A 91 3.33 -5.33 -10.80
CA ALA A 91 4.69 -5.57 -10.31
C ALA A 91 5.03 -7.06 -10.22
N SER A 92 4.06 -7.90 -9.82
CA SER A 92 4.25 -9.35 -9.77
C SER A 92 4.43 -9.94 -11.16
N SER A 93 3.63 -9.48 -12.12
CA SER A 93 3.75 -9.88 -13.53
C SER A 93 5.10 -9.48 -14.12
N TYR A 94 5.55 -8.25 -13.85
CA TYR A 94 6.87 -7.77 -14.27
C TYR A 94 8.00 -8.63 -13.72
N LEU A 95 8.02 -8.87 -12.40
CA LEU A 95 9.06 -9.68 -11.75
C LEU A 95 9.06 -11.13 -12.27
N SER A 96 7.89 -11.70 -12.53
CA SER A 96 7.75 -13.04 -13.09
C SER A 96 8.35 -13.11 -14.52
N ALA A 97 7.97 -12.18 -15.39
CA ALA A 97 8.53 -12.10 -16.75
C ALA A 97 10.05 -11.89 -16.74
N ALA A 98 10.55 -11.08 -15.80
CA ALA A 98 11.96 -10.81 -15.63
C ALA A 98 12.78 -11.99 -15.12
N LEU A 99 12.13 -13.00 -14.50
CA LEU A 99 12.72 -14.28 -14.13
C LEU A 99 12.72 -15.26 -15.31
N SER A 100 11.64 -15.31 -16.10
CA SER A 100 11.54 -16.17 -17.29
C SER A 100 12.53 -15.84 -18.40
N LEU A 101 13.05 -14.61 -18.43
CA LEU A 101 14.02 -14.12 -19.42
C LEU A 101 15.49 -14.25 -18.98
N ALA A 102 15.75 -14.66 -17.74
CA ALA A 102 17.08 -14.80 -17.15
C ALA A 102 17.57 -16.25 -17.23
#